data_AF-A0A7J8QMR2-F1
#
_entry.id   AF-A0A7J8QMR2-F1
#
_cell.length_a   1.000
_cell.length_b   1.000
_cell.length_c   1.000
_cell.angle_alpha   90.00
_cell.angle_beta   90.00
_cell.angle_gamma   90.00
#
_symmetry.space_group_name_H-M   'P 1'
#
loop_
_entity.id
_entity.type
_entity.pdbx_description
1 polymer ?
#
loop_
_entity_poly.entity_id
_entity_poly.type
_entity_poly.pdbx_seq_one_letter_code
_entity_poly.pdbx_strand_id
1 'polypeptide(L)'
;WLTDYHRSRPGLKVLQQTIDEFIIEHEAKLDQERKEKEARLTEGGWILVEHHKGRKKTTDTESGTTVGSVSQAAVEEKLAKKKSKEVFDFYRFQKREAQRSELMILQSKFEQDKKRIQQLRAARKFRPY
;
A
#
# COMPACT_ATOMS: atom_id res chain seq x y z
N TRP A 1 1.38 -25.27 -57.36
CA TRP A 1 0.53 -25.47 -56.16
C TRP A 1 0.95 -26.69 -55.35
N LEU A 2 0.94 -27.91 -55.88
CA LEU A 2 1.35 -29.11 -55.11
C LEU A 2 2.84 -29.10 -54.69
N THR A 3 3.71 -28.65 -55.59
CA THR A 3 5.15 -28.49 -55.32
C THR A 3 5.43 -27.43 -54.27
N ASP A 4 4.65 -26.36 -54.27
CA ASP A 4 4.78 -25.26 -53.32
C ASP A 4 4.30 -25.68 -51.93
N TYR A 5 3.28 -26.55 -51.87
CA TYR A 5 2.80 -27.19 -50.64
C TYR A 5 3.83 -28.11 -50.00
N HIS A 6 4.57 -28.89 -50.78
CA HIS A 6 5.65 -29.72 -50.26
C HIS A 6 6.88 -28.90 -49.85
N ARG A 7 7.15 -27.79 -50.54
CA ARG A 7 8.24 -26.86 -50.17
C ARG A 7 7.92 -26.04 -48.92
N SER A 8 6.66 -25.71 -48.67
CA SER A 8 6.24 -24.95 -47.48
C SER A 8 6.26 -25.76 -46.18
N ARG A 9 6.40 -27.09 -46.27
CA ARG A 9 6.58 -27.98 -45.11
C ARG A 9 7.98 -28.59 -45.13
N PRO A 10 9.01 -27.84 -44.71
CA PRO A 10 10.30 -28.44 -44.41
C PRO A 10 10.12 -29.55 -43.37
N GLY A 11 10.90 -30.63 -43.49
CA GLY A 11 10.81 -31.76 -42.57
C GLY A 11 11.10 -31.35 -41.12
N LEU A 12 10.55 -32.10 -40.16
CA LEU A 12 10.61 -31.79 -38.72
C LEU A 12 12.05 -31.46 -38.23
N LYS A 13 13.04 -32.19 -38.73
CA LYS A 13 14.46 -31.99 -38.37
C LYS A 13 14.99 -30.62 -38.78
N VAL A 14 14.65 -30.17 -39.98
CA VAL A 14 15.06 -28.86 -40.50
C VAL A 14 14.39 -27.75 -39.70
N LEU A 15 13.09 -27.91 -39.41
CA LEU A 15 12.36 -26.95 -38.60
C LEU A 15 12.96 -26.83 -37.18
N GLN A 16 13.32 -27.94 -36.56
CA GLN A 16 13.95 -27.92 -35.24
C GLN A 16 15.29 -27.16 -35.26
N GLN A 17 16.15 -27.42 -36.25
CA GLN A 17 17.42 -26.69 -36.40
C GLN A 17 17.20 -25.18 -36.54
N THR A 18 16.24 -24.76 -37.36
CA THR A 18 15.93 -23.33 -37.53
C THR A 18 15.39 -22.70 -36.25
N ILE A 19 14.64 -23.45 -35.43
CA ILE A 19 14.13 -22.96 -34.14
C ILE A 19 15.27 -22.84 -33.14
N ASP A 20 16.14 -23.85 -33.07
CA ASP A 20 17.28 -23.87 -32.15
C ASP A 20 18.24 -22.71 -32.48
N GLU A 21 18.56 -22.50 -33.76
CA GLU A 21 19.36 -21.35 -34.23
C GLU A 21 18.71 -20.02 -33.84
N PHE A 22 17.40 -19.87 -34.08
CA PHE A 22 16.66 -18.66 -33.74
C PHE A 22 16.68 -18.38 -32.23
N ILE A 23 16.49 -19.41 -31.39
CA ILE A 23 16.51 -19.27 -29.92
C ILE A 23 17.90 -18.83 -29.46
N ILE A 24 18.97 -19.45 -29.97
CA ILE A 24 20.34 -19.10 -29.61
C ILE A 24 20.65 -17.64 -29.96
N GLU A 25 20.30 -17.20 -31.16
CA GLU A 25 20.51 -15.80 -31.57
C GLU A 25 19.69 -14.82 -30.73
N HIS A 26 18.44 -15.18 -30.40
CA HIS A 26 17.55 -14.34 -29.61
C HIS A 26 18.00 -14.22 -28.15
N GLU A 27 18.41 -15.33 -27.52
CA GLU A 27 18.97 -15.34 -26.17
C GLU A 27 20.28 -14.54 -26.10
N ALA A 28 21.16 -14.68 -27.10
CA ALA A 28 22.39 -13.91 -27.18
C ALA A 28 22.13 -12.39 -27.26
N LYS A 29 21.12 -11.96 -28.04
CA LYS A 29 20.70 -10.55 -28.12
C LYS A 29 20.15 -10.05 -26.78
N LEU A 30 19.28 -10.82 -26.13
CA LEU A 30 18.73 -10.47 -24.81
C LEU A 30 19.82 -10.31 -23.75
N ASP A 31 20.79 -11.21 -23.71
CA ASP A 31 21.90 -11.13 -22.75
C ASP A 31 22.79 -9.91 -22.98
N GLN A 32 23.01 -9.52 -24.24
CA GLN A 32 23.71 -8.28 -24.58
C GLN A 32 22.94 -7.06 -24.05
N GLU A 33 21.63 -6.98 -24.31
CA GLU A 33 20.80 -5.87 -23.81
C GLU A 33 20.75 -5.81 -22.28
N ARG A 34 20.74 -6.95 -21.59
CA ARG A 34 20.79 -6.99 -20.11
C ARG A 34 22.11 -6.45 -19.59
N LYS A 35 23.23 -6.87 -20.17
CA LYS A 35 24.56 -6.36 -19.81
C LYS A 35 24.72 -4.86 -20.08
N GLU A 36 24.20 -4.37 -21.20
CA GLU A 36 24.21 -2.93 -21.51
C GLU A 36 23.37 -2.13 -20.51
N LYS A 37 22.20 -2.64 -20.12
CA LYS A 37 21.37 -2.01 -19.07
C LYS A 37 22.08 -2.00 -17.73
N GLU A 38 22.68 -3.11 -17.31
CA GLU A 38 23.46 -3.20 -16.07
C GLU A 38 24.64 -2.23 -16.08
N ALA A 39 25.40 -2.16 -17.19
CA ALA A 39 26.51 -1.23 -17.36
C ALA A 39 26.05 0.23 -17.25
N ARG A 40 24.97 0.60 -17.96
CA ARG A 40 24.39 1.94 -17.90
C ARG A 40 23.92 2.32 -16.49
N LEU A 41 23.43 1.36 -15.71
CA LEU A 41 23.03 1.60 -14.32
C LEU A 41 24.23 1.79 -13.39
N THR A 42 25.32 1.04 -13.59
CA THR A 42 26.55 1.19 -12.80
C THR A 42 27.26 2.53 -13.01
N GLU A 43 27.21 3.11 -14.21
CA GLU A 43 27.79 4.44 -14.50
C GLU A 43 27.13 5.56 -13.68
N GLY A 44 25.84 5.41 -13.33
CA GLY A 44 25.11 6.37 -12.52
C GLY A 44 25.31 6.22 -11.00
N GLY A 45 26.01 5.18 -10.53
CA GLY A 45 26.22 4.93 -9.10
C GLY A 45 24.98 4.51 -8.30
N TRP A 46 23.86 4.23 -8.97
CA TRP A 46 22.61 3.75 -8.34
C TRP A 46 22.33 2.31 -8.77
N ILE A 47 22.12 1.41 -7.80
CA ILE A 47 21.75 0.02 -8.06
C ILE A 47 20.22 -0.07 -8.24
N LEU A 48 19.77 -0.62 -9.38
CA LEU A 48 18.35 -0.91 -9.60
C LEU A 48 17.91 -2.05 -8.67
N VAL A 49 17.02 -1.76 -7.73
CA VAL A 49 16.40 -2.79 -6.87
C VAL A 49 15.28 -3.47 -7.66
N GLU A 50 15.60 -4.61 -8.26
CA GLU A 50 14.58 -5.46 -8.87
C GLU A 50 13.82 -6.22 -7.77
N HIS A 51 12.53 -5.90 -7.62
CA HIS A 51 11.68 -6.62 -6.69
C HIS A 51 11.16 -7.90 -7.37
N HIS A 52 11.81 -9.05 -7.13
CA HIS A 52 11.29 -10.34 -7.56
C HIS A 52 9.99 -10.64 -6.79
N LYS A 53 8.84 -10.38 -7.40
CA LYS A 53 7.53 -10.66 -6.79
C LYS A 53 6.74 -11.57 -7.72
N GLY A 54 6.41 -12.77 -7.23
CA GLY A 54 5.70 -13.85 -7.95
C GLY A 54 4.26 -13.54 -8.41
N ARG A 55 3.88 -12.27 -8.53
CA ARG A 55 2.63 -11.83 -9.13
C ARG A 55 2.95 -10.83 -10.23
N LYS A 56 2.60 -11.15 -11.48
CA LYS A 56 2.73 -10.24 -12.63
C LYS A 56 2.05 -8.91 -12.26
N LYS A 57 2.85 -7.87 -12.07
CA LYS A 57 2.38 -6.50 -12.02
C LYS A 57 2.52 -5.96 -13.43
N THR A 58 1.45 -5.40 -13.98
CA THR A 58 1.43 -4.59 -15.20
C THR A 58 2.11 -3.24 -14.93
N THR A 59 3.34 -3.29 -14.42
CA THR A 59 4.18 -2.11 -14.28
C THR A 59 4.82 -1.88 -15.64
N ASP A 60 4.46 -0.78 -16.28
CA ASP A 60 5.16 -0.33 -17.47
C ASP A 60 6.61 0.06 -17.08
N THR A 61 7.58 -0.50 -17.79
CA THR A 61 9.01 -0.39 -17.47
C THR A 61 9.56 1.03 -17.68
N GLU A 62 8.86 1.85 -18.46
CA GLU A 62 9.29 3.22 -18.78
C GLU A 62 8.75 4.24 -17.78
N SER A 63 7.49 4.10 -17.36
CA SER A 63 6.85 5.04 -16.43
C SER A 63 6.94 4.65 -14.95
N GLY A 64 7.27 3.37 -14.65
CA GLY A 64 7.26 2.83 -13.28
C GLY A 64 5.88 2.85 -12.61
N THR A 65 4.83 3.22 -13.36
CA THR A 65 3.47 3.32 -12.84
C THR A 65 2.78 1.96 -12.92
N THR A 66 2.26 1.50 -11.78
CA THR A 66 1.51 0.24 -11.70
C THR A 66 0.07 0.49 -12.09
N VAL A 67 -0.28 0.22 -13.35
CA VAL A 67 -1.68 0.29 -13.81
C VAL A 67 -2.37 -1.02 -13.45
N GLY A 68 -2.82 -1.12 -12.20
CA GLY A 68 -3.73 -2.18 -11.75
C GLY A 68 -5.16 -1.65 -11.74
N SER A 69 -6.10 -2.37 -12.33
CA SER A 69 -7.52 -2.08 -12.17
C SER A 69 -7.92 -2.28 -10.70
N VAL A 70 -7.96 -1.19 -9.95
CA VAL A 70 -8.51 -1.19 -8.59
C VAL A 70 -9.91 -0.61 -8.69
N SER A 71 -10.90 -1.36 -8.19
CA SER A 71 -12.26 -0.83 -8.08
C SER A 71 -12.26 0.40 -7.16
N GLN A 72 -13.01 1.42 -7.54
CA GLN A 72 -13.09 2.67 -6.78
C GLN A 72 -13.48 2.43 -5.32
N ALA A 73 -14.44 1.51 -5.08
CA ALA A 73 -14.85 1.08 -3.75
C ALA A 73 -13.70 0.53 -2.89
N ALA A 74 -12.77 -0.25 -3.47
CA ALA A 74 -11.61 -0.77 -2.75
C ALA A 74 -10.55 0.30 -2.45
N VAL A 75 -10.51 1.39 -3.22
CA VAL A 75 -9.66 2.55 -2.94
C VAL A 75 -10.24 3.35 -1.77
N GLU A 76 -11.54 3.63 -1.82
CA GLU A 76 -12.28 4.36 -0.79
C GLU A 76 -12.23 3.64 0.57
N GLU A 77 -12.43 2.32 0.60
CA GLU A 77 -12.31 1.53 1.83
C GLU A 77 -10.88 1.58 2.41
N LYS A 78 -9.86 1.56 1.57
CA LYS A 78 -8.45 1.68 2.00
C LYS A 78 -8.12 3.09 2.49
N LEU A 79 -8.71 4.12 1.90
CA LEU A 79 -8.57 5.50 2.37
C LEU A 79 -9.27 5.69 3.71
N ALA A 80 -10.48 5.16 3.88
CA ALA A 80 -11.23 5.21 5.14
C ALA A 80 -10.53 4.46 6.28
N LYS A 81 -9.88 3.32 6.00
CA LYS A 81 -9.12 2.54 6.99
C LYS A 81 -7.78 3.16 7.37
N LYS A 82 -7.27 4.12 6.59
CA LYS A 82 -6.05 4.84 6.95
C LYS A 82 -6.41 5.87 8.03
N LYS A 83 -5.90 5.65 9.24
CA LYS A 83 -5.89 6.69 10.27
C LYS A 83 -5.15 7.91 9.70
N SER A 84 -5.76 9.10 9.79
CA SER A 84 -5.10 10.34 9.41
C SER A 84 -3.79 10.44 10.19
N LYS A 85 -2.68 10.61 9.46
CA LYS A 85 -1.34 10.87 10.05
C LYS A 85 -1.18 12.35 10.40
N GLU A 86 -2.29 13.04 10.62
CA GLU A 86 -2.27 14.43 11.03
C GLU A 86 -2.03 14.44 12.54
N VAL A 87 -0.86 14.93 12.92
CA VAL A 87 -0.50 15.11 14.33
C VAL A 87 -1.22 16.36 14.82
N PHE A 88 -2.52 16.23 15.14
CA PHE A 88 -3.33 17.33 15.67
C PHE A 88 -2.73 17.92 16.96
N ASP A 89 -2.10 17.06 17.77
CA ASP A 89 -1.42 17.45 19.00
C ASP A 89 0.08 17.12 18.88
N PHE A 90 0.87 18.06 18.39
CA PHE A 90 2.32 17.90 18.28
C PHE A 90 2.96 17.62 19.64
N TYR A 91 2.41 18.21 20.70
CA TYR A 91 2.95 18.07 22.04
C TYR A 91 2.04 17.26 22.97
N ARG A 92 2.63 16.26 23.61
CA ARG A 92 1.95 15.40 24.60
C ARG A 92 1.44 16.17 25.83
N PHE A 93 2.00 17.35 26.14
CA PHE A 93 1.55 18.16 27.28
C PHE A 93 0.18 18.79 27.04
N GLN A 94 -0.16 19.17 25.80
CA GLN A 94 -1.44 19.80 25.45
C GLN A 94 -2.60 18.87 25.81
N LYS A 95 -2.49 17.59 25.43
CA LYS A 95 -3.48 16.56 25.76
C LYS A 95 -3.62 16.34 27.27
N ARG A 96 -2.50 16.33 28.01
CA ARG A 96 -2.51 16.14 29.47
C ARG A 96 -3.17 17.32 30.19
N GLU A 97 -2.90 18.55 29.73
CA GLU A 97 -3.50 19.76 30.28
C GLU A 97 -5.00 19.83 30.01
N ALA A 98 -5.43 19.49 28.79
CA ALA A 98 -6.85 19.40 28.44
C ALA A 98 -7.60 18.38 29.32
N GLN A 99 -7.05 17.18 29.49
CA GLN A 99 -7.64 16.17 30.37
C GLN A 99 -7.69 16.63 31.84
N ARG A 100 -6.66 17.34 32.31
CA ARG A 100 -6.62 17.87 33.66
C ARG A 100 -7.67 18.96 33.87
N SER A 101 -7.85 19.87 32.90
CA SER A 101 -8.85 20.94 32.99
C SER A 101 -10.27 20.36 33.00
N GLU A 102 -10.56 19.36 32.17
CA GLU A 102 -11.83 18.63 32.17
C GLU A 102 -12.11 17.95 33.52
N LEU A 103 -11.12 17.28 34.11
CA LEU A 103 -11.25 16.65 35.43
C LEU A 103 -11.51 17.68 36.54
N MET A 104 -10.85 18.84 36.50
CA MET A 104 -11.09 19.92 37.49
C MET A 104 -12.52 20.47 37.39
N ILE A 105 -13.04 20.64 36.18
CA ILE A 105 -14.43 21.06 35.96
C ILE A 105 -15.39 20.03 36.52
N LEU A 106 -15.12 18.74 36.29
CA LEU A 106 -15.95 17.64 36.78
C LEU A 106 -15.96 17.56 38.32
N GLN A 107 -14.79 17.73 38.96
CA GLN A 107 -14.69 17.77 40.42
C GLN A 107 -15.49 18.92 41.03
N SER A 108 -15.37 20.13 40.46
CA SER A 108 -16.11 21.31 40.92
C SER A 108 -17.64 21.09 40.84
N LYS A 109 -18.12 20.53 39.72
CA LYS A 109 -19.55 20.19 39.56
C LYS A 109 -19.99 19.14 40.58
N PHE A 110 -19.18 18.11 40.79
CA PHE A 110 -19.48 17.05 41.76
C PHE A 110 -19.59 17.58 43.19
N GLU A 111 -18.70 18.49 43.59
CA GLU A 111 -18.78 19.13 44.91
C GLU A 111 -20.03 19.98 45.09
N GLN A 112 -20.42 20.73 44.05
CA GLN A 112 -21.66 21.51 44.05
C GLN A 112 -22.90 20.61 44.21
N ASP A 113 -22.95 19.51 43.45
CA ASP A 113 -24.05 18.56 43.53
C ASP A 113 -24.08 17.81 44.86
N LYS A 114 -22.91 17.47 45.43
CA LYS A 114 -22.81 16.90 46.78
C LYS A 114 -23.42 17.84 47.83
N LYS A 115 -23.11 19.14 47.76
CA LYS A 115 -23.71 20.16 48.65
C LYS A 115 -25.21 20.26 48.46
N ARG A 116 -25.70 20.29 47.21
CA ARG A 116 -27.14 20.32 46.90
C ARG A 116 -27.87 19.08 47.44
N ILE A 117 -27.33 17.89 47.24
CA ILE A 117 -27.93 16.64 47.74
C ILE A 117 -27.96 16.62 49.25
N GLN A 118 -26.92 17.11 49.94
CA GLN A 118 -26.91 17.23 51.39
C GLN A 118 -28.03 18.15 51.90
N GLN A 119 -28.24 19.31 51.25
CA GLN A 119 -29.35 20.21 51.57
C GLN A 119 -30.71 19.54 51.37
N LEU A 120 -30.90 18.83 50.25
CA LEU A 120 -32.14 18.09 49.98
C LEU A 120 -32.38 16.96 50.98
N ARG A 121 -31.34 16.23 51.39
CA ARG A 121 -31.42 15.19 52.42
C ARG A 121 -31.81 15.78 53.78
N ALA A 122 -31.24 16.92 54.15
CA ALA A 122 -31.58 17.62 55.40
C ALA A 122 -33.02 18.16 55.39
N ALA A 123 -33.48 18.68 54.25
CA ALA A 123 -34.85 19.16 54.09
C ALA A 123 -35.89 18.02 53.98
N ARG A 124 -35.47 16.81 53.61
CA ARG A 124 -36.36 15.67 53.43
C ARG A 124 -36.88 15.19 54.78
N LYS A 125 -38.20 15.26 54.97
CA LYS A 125 -38.88 14.62 56.10
C LYS A 125 -39.07 13.14 55.78
N PHE A 126 -38.39 12.28 56.53
CA PHE A 126 -38.50 10.83 56.39
C PHE A 126 -39.92 10.36 56.72
N ARG A 127 -40.55 9.61 55.81
CA ARG A 127 -41.88 9.00 55.99
C ARG A 127 -41.72 7.48 55.85
N PRO A 128 -41.66 6.75 56.98
CA PRO A 128 -41.36 5.31 56.99
C PRO A 128 -42.54 4.37 56.74
N TYR A 129 -43.75 4.89 56.54
CA TYR A 129 -44.97 4.12 56.28
C TYR A 129 -45.60 4.57 54.98
#